data_AF-A0A4Y2S3C1-F1
#
_entry.id   AF-A0A4Y2S3C1-F1
#
_cell.length_a   1.000
_cell.length_b   1.000
_cell.length_c   1.000
_cell.angle_alpha   90.00
_cell.angle_beta   90.00
_cell.angle_gamma   90.00
#
_symmetry.space_group_name_H-M   'P 1'
#
loop_
_entity.id
_entity.type
_entity.pdbx_description
1 polymer ?
#
loop_
_entity_poly.entity_id
_entity_poly.type
_entity_poly.pdbx_seq_one_letter_code
_entity_poly.pdbx_strand_id
1 'polypeptide(L)'
;MTFNEFHAHQRRINTDSKGLNIYTDGSKMDGNSDSVFVALQDNTQLHEWMVKFQPENSLFQAELLAIYDAIIWAIEQNVVCNIWSDSMPSLLVIKSLKTTNKTAKTVQTLLSQYPNITIYWNKAHNGHLGNEKAYQSAKRATIEETALNLHKLVSFLKKTLEQFSLGSWNREWEEGTTSRHTFGVLPKVALISRQWSRNELIFVTGPR
;
A
#
# COMPACT_ATOMS: atom_id res chain seq x y z
N MET A 1 20.27 -6.36 -14.01
CA MET A 1 20.79 -6.51 -12.64
C MET A 1 20.21 -7.78 -12.04
N THR A 2 21.01 -8.84 -11.97
CA THR A 2 20.58 -10.21 -11.61
C THR A 2 20.61 -10.45 -10.10
N PHE A 3 20.01 -11.55 -9.62
CA PHE A 3 20.03 -12.02 -8.22
C PHE A 3 21.45 -12.01 -7.60
N ASN A 4 22.47 -12.22 -8.42
CA ASN A 4 23.88 -12.25 -7.99
C ASN A 4 24.41 -10.87 -7.53
N GLU A 5 23.85 -9.76 -8.04
CA GLU A 5 24.27 -8.41 -7.64
C GLU A 5 23.75 -8.05 -6.23
N PHE A 6 22.63 -8.63 -5.79
CA PHE A 6 22.14 -8.49 -4.41
C PHE A 6 23.06 -9.22 -3.40
N HIS A 7 23.52 -10.43 -3.73
CA HIS A 7 24.42 -11.21 -2.85
C HIS A 7 25.83 -10.62 -2.73
N ALA A 8 26.35 -9.98 -3.78
CA ALA A 8 27.65 -9.31 -3.72
C ALA A 8 27.63 -8.08 -2.78
N HIS A 9 26.49 -7.40 -2.67
CA HIS A 9 26.30 -6.28 -1.75
C HIS A 9 26.15 -6.73 -0.29
N GLN A 10 25.46 -7.86 -0.05
CA GLN A 10 25.30 -8.45 1.29
C GLN A 10 26.61 -8.84 1.97
N ARG A 11 27.62 -9.32 1.22
CA ARG A 11 28.94 -9.65 1.81
C ARG A 11 29.74 -8.44 2.28
N ARG A 12 29.37 -7.22 1.88
CA ARG A 12 29.98 -5.97 2.40
C ARG A 12 29.22 -5.37 3.58
N ILE A 13 27.93 -5.68 3.74
CA ILE A 13 27.12 -5.21 4.86
C ILE A 13 27.03 -6.33 5.92
N ASN A 14 28.17 -6.67 6.50
CA ASN A 14 28.19 -7.57 7.66
C ASN A 14 27.86 -6.74 8.91
N THR A 15 26.62 -6.88 9.40
CA THR A 15 26.13 -6.80 10.79
C THR A 15 26.45 -5.61 11.72
N ASP A 16 27.15 -4.57 11.29
CA ASP A 16 27.40 -3.35 12.10
C ASP A 16 27.14 -2.07 11.29
N SER A 17 25.99 -1.98 10.61
CA SER A 17 25.62 -0.69 10.01
C SER A 17 25.28 0.30 11.13
N LYS A 18 26.28 1.08 11.54
CA LYS A 18 26.09 2.24 12.42
C LYS A 18 25.02 3.13 11.78
N GLY A 19 23.89 3.30 12.46
CA GLY A 19 22.77 4.09 11.96
C GLY A 19 21.41 3.42 12.15
N LEU A 20 20.39 4.10 11.65
CA LEU A 20 19.00 3.67 11.76
C LEU A 20 18.71 2.56 10.74
N ASN A 21 18.26 1.42 11.23
CA ASN A 21 17.90 0.26 10.42
C ASN A 21 16.44 -0.08 10.61
N ILE A 22 15.66 -0.08 9.53
CA ILE A 22 14.24 -0.42 9.55
C ILE A 22 14.06 -1.76 8.84
N TYR A 23 13.31 -2.65 9.45
CA TYR A 23 13.01 -3.98 8.91
C TYR A 23 11.53 -4.06 8.66
N THR A 24 11.14 -4.45 7.45
CA THR A 24 9.74 -4.56 7.03
C THR A 24 9.36 -6.02 6.92
N ASP A 25 8.14 -6.35 7.30
CA ASP A 25 7.55 -7.67 7.06
C ASP A 25 6.06 -7.55 6.75
N GLY A 26 5.58 -8.46 5.92
CA GLY A 26 4.17 -8.64 5.63
C GLY A 26 3.74 -10.05 6.04
N SER A 27 2.61 -10.17 6.72
CA SER A 27 2.03 -11.48 7.01
C SER A 27 0.68 -11.65 6.34
N LYS A 28 0.30 -12.90 6.08
CA LYS A 28 -1.06 -13.28 5.73
C LYS A 28 -1.41 -14.59 6.41
N MET A 29 -2.40 -14.57 7.29
CA MET A 29 -2.88 -15.73 8.04
C MET A 29 -4.39 -15.64 8.25
N ASP A 30 -5.11 -16.74 8.01
CA ASP A 30 -6.55 -16.89 8.22
C ASP A 30 -7.43 -15.77 7.66
N GLY A 31 -7.05 -15.25 6.48
CA GLY A 31 -7.77 -14.14 5.86
C GLY A 31 -7.55 -12.79 6.56
N ASN A 32 -6.54 -12.63 7.39
CA ASN A 32 -6.03 -11.32 7.76
C ASN A 32 -4.67 -11.14 7.09
N SER A 33 -4.37 -9.93 6.62
CA SER A 33 -3.00 -9.60 6.20
C SER A 33 -2.52 -8.46 7.08
N ASP A 34 -1.24 -8.44 7.43
CA ASP A 34 -0.68 -7.39 8.26
C ASP A 34 0.56 -6.82 7.59
N SER A 35 0.82 -5.53 7.79
CA SER A 35 2.07 -4.89 7.38
C SER A 35 2.74 -4.29 8.59
N VAL A 36 4.03 -4.54 8.70
CA VAL A 36 4.81 -4.19 9.86
C VAL A 36 6.13 -3.61 9.44
N PHE A 37 6.60 -2.62 10.20
CA PHE A 37 8.02 -2.34 10.23
C PHE A 37 8.51 -2.14 11.67
N VAL A 38 9.78 -2.47 11.90
CA VAL A 38 10.47 -2.26 13.17
C VAL A 38 11.75 -1.48 12.91
N ALA A 39 11.94 -0.38 13.62
CA ALA A 39 13.14 0.44 13.55
C ALA A 39 14.08 0.13 14.71
N LEU A 40 15.35 -0.11 14.38
CA LEU A 40 16.42 -0.40 15.32
C LEU A 40 17.58 0.57 15.12
N GLN A 41 18.20 0.98 16.23
CA GLN A 41 19.50 1.65 16.25
C GLN A 41 20.37 0.93 17.29
N ASP A 42 21.58 0.53 16.90
CA ASP A 42 22.51 -0.20 17.77
C ASP A 42 21.85 -1.41 18.46
N ASN A 43 21.09 -2.20 17.68
CA ASN A 43 20.29 -3.36 18.11
C ASN A 43 19.16 -3.05 19.12
N THR A 44 18.96 -1.80 19.49
CA THR A 44 17.86 -1.33 20.34
C THR A 44 16.67 -0.94 19.47
N GLN A 45 15.49 -1.45 19.78
CA GLN A 45 14.26 -1.10 19.06
C GLN A 45 13.80 0.29 19.49
N LEU A 46 13.69 1.19 18.52
CA LEU A 46 13.24 2.57 18.73
C LEU A 46 11.76 2.72 18.42
N HIS A 47 11.27 2.01 17.41
CA HIS A 47 9.91 2.14 16.93
C HIS A 47 9.41 0.82 16.37
N GLU A 48 8.10 0.62 16.49
CA GLU A 48 7.35 -0.45 15.88
C GLU A 48 6.07 0.16 15.32
N TRP A 49 5.79 -0.18 14.07
CA TRP A 49 4.56 0.19 13.40
C TRP A 49 3.92 -1.05 12.80
N MET A 50 2.61 -1.10 12.86
CA MET A 50 1.83 -2.24 12.43
C MET A 50 0.44 -1.79 12.00
N VAL A 51 -0.03 -2.33 10.87
CA VAL A 51 -1.39 -2.16 10.41
C VAL A 51 -1.98 -3.48 9.94
N LYS A 52 -3.26 -3.69 10.26
CA LYS A 52 -4.05 -4.84 9.82
C LYS A 52 -4.86 -4.51 8.59
N PHE A 53 -4.90 -5.44 7.66
CA PHE A 53 -5.64 -5.38 6.40
C PHE A 53 -6.83 -6.31 6.39
N GLN A 54 -7.77 -5.96 5.52
CA GLN A 54 -8.89 -6.82 5.16
C GLN A 54 -8.41 -8.08 4.42
N PRO A 55 -9.17 -9.20 4.50
CA PRO A 55 -8.82 -10.48 3.88
C PRO A 55 -8.45 -10.48 2.41
N GLU A 56 -9.01 -9.53 1.67
CA GLU A 56 -8.87 -9.43 0.23
C GLU A 56 -7.49 -8.90 -0.20
N ASN A 57 -6.71 -8.35 0.73
CA ASN A 57 -5.37 -7.86 0.43
C ASN A 57 -4.39 -9.02 0.27
N SER A 58 -3.51 -8.90 -0.72
CA SER A 58 -2.45 -9.88 -0.97
C SER A 58 -1.25 -9.63 -0.07
N LEU A 59 -0.48 -10.69 0.21
CA LEU A 59 0.81 -10.59 0.90
C LEU A 59 1.73 -9.56 0.22
N PHE A 60 1.75 -9.55 -1.12
CA PHE A 60 2.51 -8.56 -1.89
C PHE A 60 2.09 -7.11 -1.60
N GLN A 61 0.79 -6.83 -1.45
CA GLN A 61 0.32 -5.48 -1.11
C GLN A 61 0.72 -5.09 0.30
N ALA A 62 0.68 -6.04 1.24
CA ALA A 62 1.12 -5.83 2.61
C ALA A 62 2.62 -5.47 2.65
N GLU A 63 3.46 -6.32 2.07
CA GLU A 63 4.91 -6.09 1.97
C GLU A 63 5.28 -4.74 1.33
N LEU A 64 4.62 -4.42 0.22
CA LEU A 64 4.86 -3.15 -0.47
C LEU A 64 4.41 -1.95 0.37
N LEU A 65 3.34 -2.10 1.17
CA LEU A 65 2.91 -1.05 2.09
C LEU A 65 3.87 -0.90 3.26
N ALA A 66 4.34 -1.99 3.87
CA ALA A 66 5.33 -1.96 4.94
C ALA A 66 6.58 -1.15 4.53
N ILE A 67 7.06 -1.34 3.29
CA ILE A 67 8.15 -0.55 2.72
C ILE A 67 7.77 0.93 2.58
N TYR A 68 6.56 1.21 2.08
CA TYR A 68 6.09 2.58 1.92
C TYR A 68 6.03 3.33 3.27
N ASP A 69 5.39 2.76 4.30
CA ASP A 69 5.26 3.39 5.61
C ASP A 69 6.61 3.51 6.33
N ALA A 70 7.50 2.53 6.16
CA ALA A 70 8.89 2.63 6.64
C ALA A 70 9.63 3.83 6.04
N ILE A 71 9.43 4.14 4.75
CA ILE A 71 10.03 5.32 4.10
C ILE A 71 9.44 6.60 4.66
N ILE A 72 8.12 6.69 4.83
CA ILE A 72 7.46 7.87 5.40
C ILE A 72 8.03 8.16 6.79
N TRP A 73 8.11 7.13 7.65
CA TRP A 73 8.67 7.29 8.98
C TRP A 73 10.16 7.65 8.96
N ALA A 74 10.94 7.06 8.04
CA ALA A 74 12.37 7.38 7.87
C ALA A 74 12.61 8.83 7.43
N ILE A 75 11.74 9.39 6.58
CA ILE A 75 11.78 10.80 6.16
C ILE A 75 11.64 11.71 7.39
N GLU A 76 10.72 11.38 8.31
CA GLU A 76 10.51 12.14 9.54
C GLU A 76 11.73 12.12 10.47
N GLN A 77 12.51 11.03 10.46
CA GLN A 77 13.72 10.93 11.29
C GLN A 77 14.86 11.81 10.78
N ASN A 78 14.86 12.17 9.50
CA ASN A 78 15.87 13.03 8.87
C ASN A 78 17.34 12.58 9.13
N VAL A 79 17.57 11.27 9.16
CA VAL A 79 18.90 10.64 9.30
C VAL A 79 19.17 9.66 8.17
N VAL A 80 20.42 9.24 8.01
CA VAL A 80 20.75 8.13 7.09
C VAL A 80 20.12 6.85 7.60
N CYS A 81 19.36 6.19 6.73
CA CYS A 81 18.55 5.04 7.10
C CYS A 81 18.65 3.91 6.07
N ASN A 82 18.75 2.68 6.57
CA ASN A 82 18.71 1.47 5.79
C ASN A 82 17.36 0.77 6.02
N ILE A 83 16.62 0.49 4.96
CA ILE A 83 15.38 -0.29 5.00
C ILE A 83 15.67 -1.69 4.47
N TRP A 84 15.28 -2.72 5.21
CA TRP A 84 15.53 -4.13 4.91
C TRP A 84 14.20 -4.84 4.68
N SER A 85 14.04 -5.45 3.51
CA SER A 85 12.85 -6.23 3.15
C SER A 85 13.26 -7.56 2.52
N ASP A 86 12.57 -8.63 2.88
CA ASP A 86 12.78 -9.96 2.29
C ASP A 86 11.83 -10.24 1.11
N SER A 87 10.86 -9.36 0.89
CA SER A 87 9.88 -9.42 -0.18
C SER A 87 10.47 -9.08 -1.55
N MET A 88 11.07 -10.09 -2.18
CA MET A 88 11.61 -9.99 -3.52
C MET A 88 10.60 -9.44 -4.56
N PRO A 89 9.30 -9.84 -4.57
CA PRO A 89 8.32 -9.26 -5.49
C PRO A 89 8.16 -7.75 -5.32
N SER A 90 8.13 -7.26 -4.08
CA SER A 90 8.02 -5.84 -3.75
C SER A 90 9.25 -5.06 -4.20
N LEU A 91 10.45 -5.59 -3.95
CA LEU A 91 11.69 -4.96 -4.41
C LEU A 91 11.81 -4.92 -5.95
N LEU A 92 11.38 -5.99 -6.63
CA LEU A 92 11.38 -6.04 -8.09
C LEU A 92 10.41 -5.02 -8.70
N VAL A 93 9.20 -4.84 -8.13
CA VAL A 93 8.24 -3.86 -8.63
C VAL A 93 8.72 -2.42 -8.38
N ILE A 94 9.36 -2.15 -7.23
CA ILE A 94 9.96 -0.84 -6.91
C ILE A 94 11.11 -0.54 -7.87
N LYS A 95 11.90 -1.53 -8.28
CA LYS A 95 13.01 -1.33 -9.22
C LYS A 95 12.56 -1.17 -10.67
N SER A 96 11.37 -1.66 -11.02
CA SER A 96 10.89 -1.69 -12.40
C SER A 96 10.50 -0.30 -12.90
N LEU A 97 11.21 0.19 -13.92
CA LEU A 97 10.86 1.44 -14.63
C LEU A 97 9.51 1.35 -15.38
N LYS A 98 9.02 0.13 -15.63
CA LYS A 98 7.75 -0.12 -16.33
C LYS A 98 6.59 -0.40 -15.38
N THR A 99 6.78 -0.23 -14.07
CA THR A 99 5.74 -0.51 -13.08
C THR A 99 4.49 0.33 -13.34
N THR A 100 3.31 -0.29 -13.26
CA THR A 100 2.01 0.40 -13.26
C THR A 100 1.44 0.53 -11.84
N ASN A 101 2.07 -0.11 -10.84
CA ASN A 101 1.64 -0.07 -9.46
C ASN A 101 1.87 1.34 -8.88
N LYS A 102 0.80 1.97 -8.38
CA LYS A 102 0.83 3.35 -7.88
C LYS A 102 1.71 3.49 -6.64
N THR A 103 1.61 2.58 -5.68
CA THR A 103 2.44 2.58 -4.45
C THR A 103 3.92 2.45 -4.80
N ALA A 104 4.27 1.54 -5.71
CA ALA A 104 5.64 1.39 -6.17
C ALA A 104 6.19 2.67 -6.83
N LYS A 105 5.38 3.37 -7.65
CA LYS A 105 5.77 4.67 -8.23
C LYS A 105 5.97 5.75 -7.18
N THR A 106 5.12 5.79 -6.15
CA THR A 106 5.29 6.71 -5.03
C THR A 106 6.60 6.40 -4.29
N VAL A 107 6.86 5.14 -3.97
CA VAL A 107 8.12 4.70 -3.35
C VAL A 107 9.33 5.10 -4.19
N GLN A 108 9.32 4.87 -5.51
CA GLN A 108 10.38 5.30 -6.43
C GLN A 108 10.64 6.82 -6.36
N THR A 109 9.55 7.61 -6.31
CA THR A 109 9.63 9.06 -6.23
C THR A 109 10.24 9.51 -4.91
N LEU A 110 9.80 8.92 -3.79
CA LEU A 110 10.34 9.23 -2.46
C LEU A 110 11.83 8.87 -2.37
N LEU A 111 12.24 7.70 -2.82
CA LEU A 111 13.66 7.31 -2.81
C LEU A 111 14.53 8.24 -3.66
N SER A 112 13.99 8.82 -4.73
CA SER A 112 14.71 9.79 -5.56
C SER A 112 14.85 11.15 -4.88
N GLN A 113 13.89 11.53 -4.03
CA GLN A 113 13.90 12.79 -3.27
C GLN A 113 14.74 12.70 -2.00
N TYR A 114 14.86 11.51 -1.40
CA TYR A 114 15.53 11.27 -0.12
C TYR A 114 16.69 10.27 -0.28
N PRO A 115 17.85 10.71 -0.81
CA PRO A 115 19.00 9.82 -1.09
C PRO A 115 19.68 9.26 0.18
N ASN A 116 19.31 9.77 1.36
CA ASN A 116 19.74 9.25 2.66
C ASN A 116 19.02 7.95 3.06
N ILE A 117 17.99 7.54 2.33
CA ILE A 117 17.23 6.31 2.56
C ILE A 117 17.60 5.28 1.50
N THR A 118 18.10 4.12 1.91
CA THR A 118 18.45 3.03 0.99
C THR A 118 17.70 1.75 1.32
N ILE A 119 17.15 1.08 0.32
CA ILE A 119 16.48 -0.21 0.48
C ILE A 119 17.42 -1.36 0.11
N TYR A 120 17.46 -2.37 0.96
CA TYR A 120 18.23 -3.59 0.78
C TYR A 120 17.32 -4.81 0.83
N TRP A 121 17.73 -5.82 0.07
CA TRP A 121 17.17 -7.16 0.22
C TRP A 121 17.88 -7.90 1.35
N ASN A 122 17.13 -8.42 2.31
CA ASN A 122 17.61 -9.42 3.25
C ASN A 122 16.93 -10.76 2.99
N LYS A 123 17.56 -11.83 3.45
CA LYS A 123 16.98 -13.17 3.34
C LYS A 123 16.12 -13.41 4.58
N ALA A 124 14.88 -13.87 4.37
CA ALA A 124 14.00 -14.33 5.43
C ALA A 124 14.68 -15.35 6.35
N HIS A 125 14.39 -15.25 7.66
CA HIS A 125 14.79 -16.21 8.70
C HIS A 125 16.27 -16.57 8.74
N ASN A 126 17.17 -15.62 8.48
CA ASN A 126 18.62 -15.82 8.57
C ASN A 126 19.21 -15.56 9.97
N GLY A 127 18.38 -15.35 10.99
CA GLY A 127 18.81 -15.02 12.35
C GLY A 127 19.16 -13.55 12.60
N HIS A 128 18.89 -12.65 11.65
CA HIS A 128 19.10 -11.21 11.86
C HIS A 128 18.06 -10.63 12.84
N LEU A 129 18.52 -9.99 13.91
CA LEU A 129 17.68 -9.52 15.01
C LEU A 129 16.48 -8.69 14.53
N GLY A 130 16.72 -7.69 13.69
CA GLY A 130 15.66 -6.82 13.18
C GLY A 130 14.62 -7.55 12.32
N ASN A 131 15.06 -8.53 11.52
CA ASN A 131 14.16 -9.31 10.68
C ASN A 131 13.27 -10.23 11.53
N GLU A 132 13.87 -10.89 12.53
CA GLU A 132 13.14 -11.75 13.45
C GLU A 132 12.14 -10.94 14.29
N LYS A 133 12.49 -9.72 14.70
CA LYS A 133 11.55 -8.80 15.36
C LYS A 133 10.38 -8.43 14.46
N ALA A 134 10.64 -8.00 13.22
CA ALA A 134 9.58 -7.67 12.27
C ALA A 134 8.63 -8.86 12.03
N TYR A 135 9.19 -10.07 11.90
CA TYR A 135 8.41 -11.30 11.78
C TYR A 135 7.55 -11.62 13.00
N GLN A 136 8.11 -11.49 14.21
CA GLN A 136 7.36 -11.71 15.44
C GLN A 136 6.25 -10.67 15.61
N SER A 137 6.52 -9.42 15.25
CA SER A 137 5.54 -8.34 15.22
C SER A 137 4.42 -8.64 14.22
N ALA A 138 4.73 -9.04 12.99
CA ALA A 138 3.71 -9.41 12.00
C ALA A 138 2.87 -10.62 12.42
N LYS A 139 3.47 -11.57 13.14
CA LYS A 139 2.74 -12.71 13.73
C LYS A 139 1.81 -12.28 14.85
N ARG A 140 2.23 -11.32 15.70
CA ARG A 140 1.41 -10.75 16.77
C ARG A 140 0.23 -9.95 16.22
N ALA A 141 0.45 -9.19 15.15
CA ALA A 141 -0.58 -8.42 14.44
C ALA A 141 -1.79 -9.26 14.02
N THR A 142 -1.52 -10.49 13.58
CA THR A 142 -2.56 -11.41 13.14
C THR A 142 -3.45 -11.85 14.30
N ILE A 143 -2.83 -12.08 15.46
CA ILE A 143 -3.47 -12.64 16.66
C ILE A 143 -4.19 -11.56 17.47
N GLU A 144 -3.59 -10.38 17.60
CA GLU A 144 -4.10 -9.28 18.41
C GLU A 144 -4.98 -8.33 17.56
N GLU A 145 -6.18 -8.00 18.04
CA GLU A 145 -7.08 -7.03 17.38
C GLU A 145 -6.62 -5.57 17.53
N THR A 146 -5.50 -5.35 18.22
CA THR A 146 -4.95 -4.05 18.63
C THR A 146 -4.21 -3.29 17.52
N ALA A 147 -4.19 -3.81 16.28
CA ALA A 147 -3.54 -3.14 15.16
C ALA A 147 -4.16 -1.75 14.94
N LEU A 148 -3.31 -0.71 15.03
CA LEU A 148 -3.67 0.67 14.79
C LEU A 148 -4.22 0.80 13.36
N ASN A 149 -5.54 0.92 13.25
CA ASN A 149 -6.29 1.05 12.00
C ASN A 149 -6.07 2.42 11.32
N LEU A 150 -4.82 2.88 11.19
CA LEU A 150 -4.52 4.20 10.63
C LEU A 150 -4.57 4.24 9.09
N HIS A 151 -4.35 3.11 8.41
CA HIS A 151 -4.40 3.05 6.95
C HIS A 151 -5.82 2.81 6.37
N LYS A 152 -6.86 3.07 7.18
CA LYS A 152 -8.28 3.01 6.78
C LYS A 152 -8.77 4.26 6.04
N LEU A 153 -7.97 5.32 5.92
CA LEU A 153 -8.58 6.63 5.67
C LEU A 153 -8.79 6.99 4.19
N VAL A 154 -7.99 6.52 3.22
CA VAL A 154 -8.11 7.12 1.87
C VAL A 154 -8.89 6.25 0.90
N SER A 155 -8.49 5.01 0.65
CA SER A 155 -9.18 4.15 -0.34
C SER A 155 -10.53 3.66 0.16
N PHE A 156 -10.62 3.27 1.44
CA PHE A 156 -11.87 2.86 2.07
C PHE A 156 -12.81 4.06 2.21
N LEU A 157 -12.39 5.21 2.76
CA LEU A 157 -13.30 6.38 2.80
C LEU A 157 -13.67 6.86 1.40
N LYS A 158 -12.77 6.82 0.42
CA LYS A 158 -13.13 7.17 -0.96
C LYS A 158 -14.20 6.23 -1.50
N LYS A 159 -14.04 4.92 -1.34
CA LYS A 159 -15.04 3.92 -1.76
C LYS A 159 -16.36 4.08 -0.99
N THR A 160 -16.30 4.30 0.31
CA THR A 160 -17.47 4.52 1.16
C THR A 160 -18.20 5.82 0.78
N LEU A 161 -17.47 6.91 0.53
CA LEU A 161 -18.03 8.18 0.10
C LEU A 161 -18.65 8.08 -1.30
N GLU A 162 -18.00 7.35 -2.22
CA GLU A 162 -18.54 7.04 -3.55
C GLU A 162 -19.84 6.26 -3.43
N GLN A 163 -19.90 5.25 -2.55
CA GLN A 163 -21.11 4.46 -2.30
C GLN A 163 -22.25 5.30 -1.69
N PHE A 164 -21.96 6.13 -0.69
CA PHE A 164 -22.95 7.04 -0.10
C PHE A 164 -23.48 8.05 -1.12
N SER A 165 -22.60 8.70 -1.87
CA SER A 165 -22.98 9.68 -2.89
C SER A 165 -23.83 9.05 -3.98
N LEU A 166 -23.45 7.84 -4.45
CA LEU A 166 -24.20 7.10 -5.45
C LEU A 166 -25.57 6.64 -4.92
N GLY A 167 -25.66 6.27 -3.63
CA GLY A 167 -26.93 5.94 -2.98
C GLY A 167 -27.87 7.13 -2.91
N SER A 168 -27.38 8.29 -2.46
CA SER A 168 -28.15 9.54 -2.43
C SER A 168 -28.62 9.96 -3.83
N TRP A 169 -27.74 9.92 -4.83
CA TRP A 169 -28.09 10.26 -6.21
C TRP A 169 -29.10 9.28 -6.81
N ASN A 170 -29.00 7.98 -6.55
CA ASN A 170 -30.00 7.02 -7.03
C ASN A 170 -31.37 7.28 -6.38
N ARG A 171 -31.42 7.59 -5.09
CA ARG A 171 -32.68 7.93 -4.42
C ARG A 171 -33.34 9.17 -5.02
N GLU A 172 -32.56 10.24 -5.22
CA GLU A 172 -33.04 11.46 -5.89
C GLU A 172 -33.50 11.19 -7.32
N TRP A 173 -32.82 10.30 -8.03
CA TRP A 173 -33.17 9.90 -9.39
C TRP A 173 -34.48 9.11 -9.47
N GLU A 174 -34.70 8.20 -8.51
CA GLU A 174 -35.93 7.41 -8.39
C GLU A 174 -37.13 8.28 -7.97
N GLU A 175 -36.95 9.14 -6.97
CA GLU A 175 -38.03 9.94 -6.38
C GLU A 175 -38.32 11.24 -7.15
N GLY A 176 -37.33 11.79 -7.87
CA GLY A 176 -37.42 13.09 -8.53
C GLY A 176 -38.36 13.13 -9.73
N THR A 177 -39.12 14.21 -9.91
CA THR A 177 -40.17 14.30 -10.95
C THR A 177 -39.68 14.79 -12.31
N THR A 178 -38.43 15.23 -12.42
CA THR A 178 -37.82 15.76 -13.65
C THR A 178 -37.11 14.68 -14.45
N SER A 179 -36.91 14.92 -15.75
CA SER A 179 -36.13 14.02 -16.64
C SER A 179 -36.60 12.55 -16.67
N ARG A 180 -37.92 12.31 -16.51
CA ARG A 180 -38.51 10.96 -16.45
C ARG A 180 -38.32 10.12 -17.72
N HIS A 181 -38.20 10.77 -18.88
CA HIS A 181 -37.83 10.10 -20.13
C HIS A 181 -36.45 9.46 -20.04
N THR A 182 -35.45 10.23 -19.57
CA THR A 182 -34.08 9.76 -19.31
C THR A 182 -34.06 8.65 -18.26
N PHE A 183 -34.87 8.77 -17.20
CA PHE A 183 -35.02 7.74 -16.16
C PHE A 183 -35.51 6.40 -16.75
N GLY A 184 -36.46 6.44 -17.70
CA GLY A 184 -36.96 5.24 -18.36
C GLY A 184 -35.89 4.46 -19.14
N VAL A 185 -34.88 5.15 -19.67
CA VAL A 185 -33.74 4.53 -20.38
C VAL A 185 -32.59 4.16 -19.43
N LEU A 186 -32.36 4.97 -18.40
CA LEU A 186 -31.29 4.79 -17.42
C LEU A 186 -31.85 4.91 -16.00
N PRO A 187 -32.47 3.86 -15.45
CA PRO A 187 -33.13 3.92 -14.15
C PRO A 187 -32.15 3.94 -12.97
N LYS A 188 -30.87 3.61 -13.21
CA LYS A 188 -29.82 3.64 -12.20
C LYS A 188 -28.67 4.53 -12.63
N VAL A 189 -28.24 5.37 -11.70
CA VAL A 189 -27.04 6.18 -11.81
C VAL A 189 -25.82 5.28 -11.61
N ALA A 190 -24.80 5.46 -12.44
CA ALA A 190 -23.53 4.74 -12.37
C ALA A 190 -22.36 5.70 -12.59
N LEU A 191 -21.23 5.43 -11.92
CA LEU A 191 -20.00 6.22 -12.03
C LEU A 191 -19.20 5.92 -13.32
N ILE A 192 -19.57 4.87 -14.06
CA ILE A 192 -18.92 4.50 -15.31
C ILE A 192 -19.59 5.27 -16.44
N SER A 193 -18.82 6.14 -17.10
CA SER A 193 -19.22 6.76 -18.36
C SER A 193 -19.39 5.68 -19.42
N ARG A 194 -20.64 5.37 -19.79
CA ARG A 194 -20.93 4.66 -21.04
C ARG A 194 -20.52 5.57 -22.21
N GLN A 195 -19.84 5.02 -23.21
CA GLN A 195 -19.56 5.76 -24.44
C GLN A 195 -20.84 5.80 -25.26
N TRP A 196 -21.50 6.96 -25.30
CA TRP A 196 -22.70 7.19 -26.10
C TRP A 196 -22.32 7.87 -27.41
N SER A 197 -22.87 7.40 -28.52
CA SER A 197 -22.84 8.13 -29.79
C SER A 197 -23.72 9.38 -29.71
N ARG A 198 -23.48 10.34 -30.61
CA ARG A 198 -24.25 11.59 -30.67
C ARG A 198 -25.75 11.36 -30.84
N ASN A 199 -26.14 10.36 -31.64
CA ASN A 199 -27.54 10.04 -31.90
C ASN A 199 -28.24 9.47 -30.66
N GLU A 200 -27.55 8.61 -29.90
CA GLU A 200 -28.11 8.05 -28.68
C GLU A 200 -28.25 9.10 -27.58
N LEU A 201 -27.30 10.04 -27.48
CA LEU A 201 -27.41 11.20 -26.57
C LEU A 201 -28.65 12.04 -26.88
N ILE A 202 -28.88 12.38 -28.16
CA ILE A 202 -30.05 13.15 -28.59
C ILE A 202 -31.35 12.40 -28.31
N PHE A 203 -31.37 11.08 -28.55
CA PHE A 203 -32.52 10.23 -28.25
C PHE A 203 -32.86 10.23 -26.76
N VAL A 204 -31.86 10.12 -25.89
CA VAL A 204 -32.07 10.02 -24.43
C VAL A 204 -32.44 11.36 -23.81
N THR A 205 -31.79 12.46 -24.20
CA THR A 205 -32.03 13.80 -23.61
C THR A 205 -33.21 14.54 -24.24
N GLY A 206 -33.76 14.03 -25.34
CA GLY A 206 -34.76 14.71 -26.16
C GLY A 206 -34.17 15.85 -27.01
N PRO A 207 -34.90 16.32 -28.05
CA PRO A 207 -34.54 17.54 -28.76
C PRO A 207 -34.64 18.74 -27.80
N ARG A 208 -33.60 19.58 -27.79
CA ARG A 208 -33.58 20.84 -27.03
C ARG A 208 -34.56 21.85 -27.60
#